data_AF-A0A4V1Y8R9-F1
#
_entry.id   AF-A0A4V1Y8R9-F1
#
_cell.length_a   1.000
_cell.length_b   1.000
_cell.length_c   1.000
_cell.angle_alpha   90.00
_cell.angle_beta   90.00
_cell.angle_gamma   90.00
#
_symmetry.space_group_name_H-M   'P 1'
#
loop_
_entity.id
_entity.type
_entity.pdbx_description
1 polymer ?
#
loop_
_entity_poly.entity_id
_entity_poly.type
_entity_poly.pdbx_seq_one_letter_code
_entity_poly.pdbx_strand_id
1 'polypeptide(L)'
;MKKQQQEQSARYRFWRNVGIITVSGLIGGVIGFLTEMFGYEKPLEIQSFFSKEVLLLGSAVLFLVAFILTITLLMCARKVHQKMLQIEDDDEAYHYDIQKKKLYGLATIFKGIMILPYFLFVIFYSQLVDLDRPGAGDMAFIFGDFTMLYLFLVLIALFFLSDIFFRKTFHLIYGKPIPRNANAKEVREFMMSMMDEAEKQISYEENYEIIIKLSNYILPISLIAIFLVGIAFHTDILLALVVVSLIYLYILVSQYKITKRYYKE
;
A
#
# COMPACT_ATOMS: atom_id res chain seq x y z
N MET A 1 -9.55 -24.37 43.83
CA MET A 1 -10.02 -23.08 43.26
C MET A 1 -9.88 -23.15 41.75
N LYS A 2 -10.99 -23.22 41.01
CA LYS A 2 -11.01 -23.36 39.54
C LYS A 2 -10.86 -21.97 38.90
N LYS A 3 -9.91 -21.83 37.97
CA LYS A 3 -9.72 -20.63 37.15
C LYS A 3 -10.98 -20.38 36.33
N GLN A 4 -11.67 -19.27 36.58
CA GLN A 4 -12.74 -18.78 35.71
C GLN A 4 -12.12 -18.40 34.36
N GLN A 5 -12.51 -19.10 33.29
CA GLN A 5 -12.27 -18.67 31.93
C GLN A 5 -13.00 -17.34 31.72
N GLN A 6 -12.26 -16.27 31.45
CA GLN A 6 -12.83 -15.02 30.93
C GLN A 6 -13.56 -15.34 29.62
N GLU A 7 -14.89 -15.30 29.64
CA GLU A 7 -15.72 -15.35 28.44
C GLU A 7 -15.36 -14.18 27.53
N GLN A 8 -14.61 -14.44 26.46
CA GLN A 8 -14.41 -13.46 25.41
C GLN A 8 -15.75 -13.16 24.73
N SER A 9 -16.14 -11.88 24.78
CA SER A 9 -17.38 -11.33 24.21
C SER A 9 -17.67 -11.89 22.81
N ALA A 10 -18.93 -12.24 22.53
CA ALA A 10 -19.38 -12.74 21.23
C ALA A 10 -18.96 -11.83 20.06
N ARG A 11 -18.89 -10.51 20.29
CA ARG A 11 -18.38 -9.52 19.33
C ARG A 11 -16.91 -9.73 18.97
N TYR A 12 -16.05 -10.05 19.94
CA TYR A 12 -14.63 -10.31 19.69
C TYR A 12 -14.43 -11.58 18.85
N ARG A 13 -15.18 -12.65 19.16
CA ARG A 13 -15.15 -13.90 18.38
C ARG A 13 -15.64 -13.67 16.95
N PHE A 14 -16.71 -12.89 16.77
CA PHE A 14 -17.22 -12.52 15.45
C PHE A 14 -16.19 -11.75 14.61
N TRP A 15 -15.62 -10.65 15.15
CA TRP A 15 -14.61 -9.86 14.44
C TRP A 15 -13.32 -10.64 14.18
N ARG A 16 -12.93 -11.55 15.08
CA ARG A 16 -11.79 -12.46 14.86
C ARG A 16 -12.05 -13.40 13.69
N ASN A 17 -13.23 -14.00 13.62
CA ASN A 17 -13.57 -14.93 12.54
C ASN A 17 -13.69 -14.20 11.19
N VAL A 18 -14.28 -13.00 11.17
CA VAL A 18 -14.28 -12.13 9.98
C VAL A 18 -12.84 -11.81 9.55
N GLY A 19 -11.96 -11.45 10.48
CA GLY A 19 -10.54 -11.20 10.18
C GLY A 19 -9.82 -12.43 9.60
N ILE A 20 -10.07 -13.63 10.16
CA ILE A 20 -9.48 -14.88 9.65
C ILE A 20 -10.00 -15.20 8.25
N ILE A 21 -11.30 -15.06 7.99
CA ILE A 21 -11.91 -15.31 6.68
C ILE A 21 -11.35 -14.35 5.62
N THR A 22 -11.20 -13.06 5.96
CA THR A 22 -10.59 -12.09 5.06
C THR A 22 -9.13 -12.44 4.77
N VAL A 23 -8.34 -12.81 5.79
CA VAL A 23 -6.94 -13.20 5.61
C VAL A 23 -6.81 -14.50 4.81
N SER A 24 -7.65 -15.50 5.03
CA SER A 24 -7.64 -16.75 4.26
C SER A 24 -8.10 -16.55 2.83
N GLY A 25 -9.08 -15.66 2.59
CA GLY A 25 -9.50 -15.28 1.24
C GLY A 25 -8.42 -14.54 0.48
N LEU A 26 -7.65 -13.67 1.16
CA LEU A 26 -6.51 -12.97 0.58
C LEU A 26 -5.36 -13.94 0.23
N ILE A 27 -5.01 -14.85 1.13
CA ILE A 27 -3.96 -15.84 0.89
C ILE A 27 -4.39 -16.83 -0.21
N GLY A 28 -5.64 -17.31 -0.16
CA GLY A 28 -6.21 -18.18 -1.18
C GLY A 28 -6.29 -17.52 -2.56
N GLY A 29 -6.68 -16.24 -2.61
CA GLY A 29 -6.72 -15.46 -3.86
C GLY A 29 -5.33 -15.26 -4.49
N VAL A 30 -4.31 -14.98 -3.67
CA VAL A 30 -2.92 -14.85 -4.16
C VAL A 30 -2.38 -16.20 -4.67
N ILE A 31 -2.65 -17.31 -3.97
CA ILE A 31 -2.19 -18.66 -4.39
C ILE A 31 -2.93 -19.14 -5.66
N GLY A 32 -4.25 -18.90 -5.74
CA GLY A 32 -5.04 -19.22 -6.93
C GLY A 32 -4.52 -18.49 -8.16
N PHE A 33 -4.23 -17.19 -8.02
CA PHE A 33 -3.67 -16.38 -9.10
C PHE A 33 -2.28 -16.82 -9.55
N LEU A 34 -1.38 -17.16 -8.61
CA LEU A 34 -0.05 -17.69 -8.96
C LEU A 34 -0.17 -19.01 -9.73
N THR A 35 -1.12 -19.87 -9.34
CA THR A 35 -1.36 -21.15 -10.04
C THR A 35 -1.88 -20.92 -11.46
N GLU A 36 -2.70 -19.89 -11.67
CA GLU A 36 -3.24 -19.53 -13.00
C GLU A 36 -2.21 -18.87 -13.91
N MET A 37 -1.35 -17.96 -13.40
CA MET A 37 -0.25 -17.37 -14.16
C MET A 37 0.83 -18.39 -14.58
N PHE A 38 1.15 -19.35 -13.71
CA PHE A 38 2.20 -20.35 -13.97
C PHE A 38 1.66 -21.67 -14.57
N GLY A 39 0.34 -21.84 -14.63
CA GLY A 39 -0.32 -23.04 -15.17
C GLY A 39 -0.53 -23.04 -16.68
N TYR A 40 -0.26 -21.92 -17.38
CA TYR A 40 -0.40 -21.85 -18.84
C TYR A 40 0.90 -22.29 -19.53
N GLU A 41 0.86 -23.42 -20.24
CA GLU A 41 1.97 -23.99 -21.03
C GLU A 41 2.37 -23.16 -22.28
N LYS A 42 2.21 -21.83 -22.26
CA LYS A 42 2.60 -20.96 -23.39
C LYS A 42 3.90 -20.21 -23.10
N PRO A 43 4.81 -20.10 -24.08
CA PRO A 43 6.04 -19.34 -23.92
C PRO A 43 5.72 -17.88 -23.59
N LEU A 44 6.30 -17.38 -22.50
CA LEU A 44 6.11 -16.03 -21.99
C LEU A 44 6.70 -14.98 -22.94
N GLU A 45 5.91 -14.52 -23.91
CA GLU A 45 6.28 -13.37 -24.73
C GLU A 45 6.13 -12.09 -23.93
N ILE A 46 7.18 -11.25 -23.87
CA ILE A 46 7.22 -9.99 -23.11
C ILE A 46 6.05 -9.05 -23.48
N GLN A 47 5.54 -9.16 -24.71
CA GLN A 47 4.41 -8.37 -25.20
C GLN A 47 3.07 -8.75 -24.54
N SER A 48 2.92 -9.99 -24.07
CA SER A 48 1.72 -10.47 -23.36
C SER A 48 1.58 -9.89 -21.95
N PHE A 49 2.70 -9.54 -21.29
CA PHE A 49 2.72 -8.91 -19.97
C PHE A 49 2.11 -7.50 -19.95
N PHE A 50 2.12 -6.80 -21.08
CA PHE A 50 1.56 -5.45 -21.18
C PHE A 50 0.12 -5.43 -21.68
N SER A 51 -0.54 -6.58 -21.77
CA SER A 51 -1.98 -6.63 -22.04
C SER A 51 -2.75 -6.00 -20.88
N LYS A 52 -3.84 -5.28 -21.18
CA LYS A 52 -4.64 -4.59 -20.16
C LYS A 52 -5.20 -5.55 -19.10
N GLU A 53 -5.48 -6.77 -19.50
CA GLU A 53 -5.99 -7.84 -18.64
C GLU A 53 -4.95 -8.33 -17.64
N VAL A 54 -3.73 -8.62 -18.11
CA VAL A 54 -2.61 -9.01 -17.23
C VAL A 54 -2.21 -7.84 -16.32
N LEU A 55 -2.23 -6.60 -16.82
CA LEU A 55 -1.96 -5.41 -16.02
C LEU A 55 -3.04 -5.18 -14.95
N LEU A 56 -4.31 -5.43 -15.28
CA LEU A 56 -5.42 -5.37 -14.32
C LEU A 56 -5.23 -6.41 -13.21
N LEU A 57 -5.08 -7.69 -13.55
CA LEU A 57 -4.92 -8.76 -12.57
C LEU A 57 -3.62 -8.60 -11.77
N GLY A 58 -2.53 -8.24 -12.44
CA GLY A 58 -1.25 -7.93 -11.81
C GLY A 58 -1.36 -6.79 -10.81
N SER A 59 -2.12 -5.73 -11.13
CA SER A 59 -2.38 -4.63 -10.20
C SER A 59 -3.21 -5.08 -8.99
N ALA A 60 -4.24 -5.92 -9.17
CA ALA A 60 -4.99 -6.48 -8.06
C ALA A 60 -4.08 -7.28 -7.10
N VAL A 61 -3.20 -8.11 -7.65
CA VAL A 61 -2.30 -8.96 -6.85
C VAL A 61 -1.24 -8.13 -6.13
N LEU A 62 -0.63 -7.16 -6.81
CA LEU A 62 0.29 -6.20 -6.18
C LEU A 62 -0.39 -5.45 -5.05
N PHE A 63 -1.65 -5.05 -5.22
CA PHE A 63 -2.43 -4.43 -4.16
C PHE A 63 -2.62 -5.38 -2.96
N LEU A 64 -3.02 -6.64 -3.20
CA LEU A 64 -3.24 -7.60 -2.11
C LEU A 64 -1.95 -7.87 -1.32
N VAL A 65 -0.80 -8.03 -2.01
CA VAL A 65 0.50 -8.20 -1.37
C VAL A 65 0.86 -6.98 -0.54
N ALA A 66 0.74 -5.76 -1.10
CA ALA A 66 1.01 -4.52 -0.37
C ALA A 66 0.07 -4.33 0.83
N PHE A 67 -1.19 -4.74 0.70
CA PHE A 67 -2.17 -4.73 1.79
C PHE A 67 -1.76 -5.67 2.92
N ILE A 68 -1.44 -6.93 2.62
CA ILE A 68 -1.00 -7.93 3.61
C ILE A 68 0.25 -7.43 4.35
N LEU A 69 1.23 -6.90 3.61
CA LEU A 69 2.44 -6.32 4.20
C LEU A 69 2.10 -5.15 5.12
N THR A 70 1.28 -4.20 4.66
CA THR A 70 0.85 -3.03 5.46
C THR A 70 0.20 -3.47 6.78
N ILE A 71 -0.78 -4.39 6.72
CA ILE A 71 -1.47 -4.88 7.92
C ILE A 71 -0.52 -5.63 8.84
N THR A 72 0.38 -6.45 8.30
CA THR A 72 1.38 -7.20 9.08
C THR A 72 2.32 -6.25 9.83
N LEU A 73 2.85 -5.23 9.17
CA LEU A 73 3.72 -4.23 9.80
C LEU A 73 2.96 -3.45 10.89
N LEU A 74 1.71 -3.04 10.64
CA LEU A 74 0.88 -2.37 11.64
C LEU A 74 0.59 -3.26 12.85
N MET A 75 0.32 -4.56 12.66
CA MET A 75 0.10 -5.51 13.76
C MET A 75 1.37 -5.71 14.58
N CYS A 76 2.51 -5.89 13.91
CA CYS A 76 3.79 -5.99 14.59
C CYS A 76 4.11 -4.71 15.38
N ALA A 77 3.79 -3.51 14.87
CA ALA A 77 4.02 -2.24 15.58
C ALA A 77 3.18 -2.15 16.86
N ARG A 78 1.92 -2.58 16.80
CA ARG A 78 1.06 -2.67 17.99
C ARG A 78 1.57 -3.70 19.00
N LYS A 79 2.06 -4.85 18.53
CA LYS A 79 2.64 -5.89 19.40
C LYS A 79 3.88 -5.37 20.12
N VAL A 80 4.75 -4.65 19.43
CA VAL A 80 5.93 -4.00 20.03
C VAL A 80 5.50 -2.94 21.05
N HIS A 81 4.51 -2.10 20.72
CA HIS A 81 3.96 -1.14 21.67
C HIS A 81 3.42 -1.80 22.95
N GLN A 82 2.72 -2.92 22.83
CA GLN A 82 2.22 -3.65 24.00
C GLN A 82 3.34 -4.24 24.87
N LYS A 83 4.45 -4.68 24.25
CA LYS A 83 5.63 -5.15 24.98
C LYS A 83 6.32 -3.99 25.71
N MET A 84 6.49 -2.85 25.04
CA MET A 84 7.05 -1.63 25.61
C MET A 84 6.32 -1.22 26.90
N LEU A 85 4.99 -1.33 26.95
CA LEU A 85 4.19 -1.01 28.14
C LEU A 85 4.36 -1.98 29.33
N GLN A 86 4.98 -3.16 29.12
CA GLN A 86 5.17 -4.18 30.16
C GLN A 86 6.59 -4.17 30.74
N ILE A 87 7.49 -3.39 30.14
CA ILE A 87 8.89 -3.29 30.54
C ILE A 87 8.99 -2.17 31.57
N GLU A 88 9.62 -2.45 32.70
CA GLU A 88 9.84 -1.50 33.79
C GLU A 88 11.18 -0.76 33.64
N ASP A 89 12.11 -1.31 32.85
CA ASP A 89 13.39 -0.68 32.52
C ASP A 89 13.21 0.37 31.39
N ASP A 90 13.47 1.63 31.73
CA ASP A 90 13.32 2.77 30.83
C ASP A 90 14.26 2.69 29.60
N ASP A 91 15.47 2.16 29.75
CA ASP A 91 16.44 2.05 28.66
C ASP A 91 15.99 0.98 27.65
N GLU A 92 15.50 -0.16 28.13
CA GLU A 92 14.94 -1.21 27.29
C GLU A 92 13.64 -0.74 26.61
N ALA A 93 12.78 -0.03 27.33
CA ALA A 93 11.55 0.55 26.79
C ALA A 93 11.84 1.54 25.64
N TYR A 94 12.92 2.32 25.73
CA TYR A 94 13.34 3.27 24.70
C TYR A 94 13.67 2.57 23.36
N HIS A 95 14.42 1.46 23.39
CA HIS A 95 14.72 0.68 22.19
C HIS A 95 13.45 0.15 21.51
N TYR A 96 12.47 -0.31 22.28
CA TYR A 96 11.18 -0.74 21.73
C TYR A 96 10.34 0.43 21.19
N ASP A 97 10.45 1.63 21.74
CA ASP A 97 9.80 2.82 21.17
C ASP A 97 10.34 3.15 19.76
N ILE A 98 11.67 3.11 19.59
CA ILE A 98 12.34 3.27 18.29
C ILE A 98 11.88 2.19 17.31
N GLN A 99 11.93 0.91 17.71
CA GLN A 99 11.50 -0.20 16.84
C GLN A 99 10.04 -0.09 16.41
N LYS A 100 9.15 0.27 17.34
CA LYS A 100 7.72 0.51 17.08
C LYS A 100 7.53 1.61 16.02
N LYS A 101 8.20 2.75 16.19
CA LYS A 101 8.11 3.89 15.27
C LYS A 101 8.70 3.57 13.89
N LYS A 102 9.85 2.87 13.84
CA LYS A 102 10.45 2.36 12.58
C LYS A 102 9.49 1.50 11.79
N LEU A 103 8.83 0.56 12.47
CA LEU A 103 7.89 -0.36 11.86
C LEU A 103 6.63 0.34 11.37
N TYR A 104 6.16 1.34 12.11
CA TYR A 104 5.07 2.21 11.68
C TYR A 104 5.46 3.08 10.47
N GLY A 105 6.69 3.61 10.44
CA GLY A 105 7.24 4.31 9.27
C GLY A 105 7.26 3.42 8.03
N LEU A 106 7.73 2.17 8.18
CA LEU A 106 7.69 1.18 7.10
C LEU A 106 6.26 0.88 6.63
N ALA A 107 5.31 0.72 7.55
CA ALA A 107 3.90 0.54 7.21
C ALA A 107 3.31 1.73 6.45
N THR A 108 3.75 2.95 6.77
CA THR A 108 3.35 4.17 6.05
C THR A 108 3.81 4.14 4.59
N ILE A 109 5.04 3.69 4.34
CA ILE A 109 5.60 3.54 2.99
C ILE A 109 4.84 2.48 2.20
N PHE A 110 4.59 1.30 2.78
CA PHE A 110 3.82 0.24 2.12
C PHE A 110 2.37 0.63 1.86
N LYS A 111 1.74 1.40 2.76
CA LYS A 111 0.43 2.01 2.51
C LYS A 111 0.48 2.96 1.31
N GLY A 112 1.56 3.73 1.15
CA GLY A 112 1.82 4.53 -0.04
C GLY A 112 1.95 3.66 -1.29
N ILE A 113 2.79 2.61 -1.24
CA ILE A 113 2.96 1.65 -2.36
C ILE A 113 1.61 1.06 -2.78
N MET A 114 0.71 0.74 -1.84
CA MET A 114 -0.62 0.19 -2.10
C MET A 114 -1.54 1.13 -2.91
N ILE A 115 -1.34 2.46 -2.86
CA ILE A 115 -2.14 3.42 -3.63
C ILE A 115 -1.93 3.26 -5.13
N LEU A 116 -0.69 2.96 -5.55
CA LEU A 116 -0.33 2.82 -6.96
C LEU A 116 -1.10 1.69 -7.67
N PRO A 117 -1.01 0.42 -7.23
CA PRO A 117 -1.74 -0.68 -7.86
C PRO A 117 -3.26 -0.51 -7.73
N TYR A 118 -3.76 0.15 -6.68
CA TYR A 118 -5.18 0.49 -6.57
C TYR A 118 -5.64 1.37 -7.74
N PHE A 119 -4.95 2.49 -8.01
CA PHE A 119 -5.32 3.36 -9.11
C PHE A 119 -5.10 2.73 -10.49
N LEU A 120 -4.03 1.94 -10.66
CA LEU A 120 -3.84 1.15 -11.89
C LEU A 120 -5.02 0.20 -12.12
N PHE A 121 -5.48 -0.50 -11.08
CA PHE A 121 -6.66 -1.36 -11.17
C PHE A 121 -7.89 -0.57 -11.61
N VAL A 122 -8.18 0.58 -10.99
CA VAL A 122 -9.34 1.41 -11.36
C VAL A 122 -9.27 1.86 -12.82
N ILE A 123 -8.09 2.31 -13.29
CA ILE A 123 -7.90 2.81 -14.65
C ILE A 123 -8.05 1.69 -15.69
N PHE A 124 -7.45 0.53 -15.45
CA PHE A 124 -7.60 -0.60 -16.37
C PHE A 124 -9.01 -1.17 -16.34
N TYR A 125 -9.65 -1.19 -15.18
CA TYR A 125 -11.03 -1.65 -15.01
C TYR A 125 -11.99 -0.75 -15.80
N SER A 126 -11.89 0.57 -15.68
CA SER A 126 -12.76 1.49 -16.43
C SER A 126 -12.57 1.35 -17.94
N GLN A 127 -11.33 1.22 -18.40
CA GLN A 127 -11.06 1.01 -19.83
C GLN A 127 -11.63 -0.30 -20.37
N LEU A 128 -11.68 -1.36 -19.57
CA LEU A 128 -12.26 -2.64 -19.96
C LEU A 128 -13.78 -2.61 -19.96
N VAL A 129 -14.39 -1.87 -19.02
CA VAL A 129 -15.86 -1.69 -18.94
C VAL A 129 -16.40 -0.83 -20.10
N ASP A 130 -15.67 0.21 -20.52
CA ASP A 130 -16.07 1.08 -21.64
C ASP A 130 -15.92 0.39 -23.02
N LEU A 131 -15.14 -0.70 -23.10
CA LEU A 131 -14.92 -1.47 -24.32
C LEU A 131 -15.95 -2.61 -24.41
N ASP A 132 -17.16 -2.29 -24.86
CA ASP A 132 -18.18 -3.25 -25.29
C ASP A 132 -17.73 -3.94 -26.60
N ARG A 133 -16.67 -4.77 -26.49
CA ARG A 133 -16.03 -5.46 -27.60
C ARG A 133 -16.59 -6.88 -27.74
N PRO A 134 -16.77 -7.39 -28.99
CA PRO A 134 -17.20 -8.77 -29.28
C PRO A 134 -16.07 -9.80 -29.05
N GLY A 135 -15.45 -9.72 -27.88
CA GLY A 135 -14.38 -10.56 -27.35
C GLY A 135 -14.37 -10.60 -25.81
N ALA A 136 -15.20 -9.76 -25.14
CA ALA A 136 -15.48 -9.86 -23.70
C ALA A 136 -16.15 -11.20 -23.30
N GLY A 137 -16.56 -12.01 -24.28
CA GLY A 137 -17.05 -13.38 -24.06
C GLY A 137 -16.03 -14.32 -23.40
N ASP A 138 -14.72 -14.09 -23.56
CA ASP A 138 -13.68 -14.92 -22.92
C ASP A 138 -13.39 -14.51 -21.47
N MET A 139 -13.63 -13.24 -21.10
CA MET A 139 -13.53 -12.76 -19.71
C MET A 139 -14.81 -13.06 -18.91
N ALA A 140 -15.96 -13.12 -19.59
CA ALA A 140 -17.18 -13.68 -19.03
C ALA A 140 -17.02 -15.18 -18.67
N PHE A 141 -16.05 -15.87 -19.28
CA PHE A 141 -15.76 -17.29 -18.99
C PHE A 141 -14.96 -17.52 -17.69
N ILE A 142 -13.98 -16.66 -17.35
CA ILE A 142 -13.12 -16.88 -16.17
C ILE A 142 -13.77 -16.36 -14.87
N PHE A 143 -14.44 -15.21 -14.94
CA PHE A 143 -14.98 -14.53 -13.75
C PHE A 143 -16.49 -14.30 -13.84
N GLY A 144 -17.07 -14.20 -15.01
CA GLY A 144 -18.48 -13.85 -15.19
C GLY A 144 -18.78 -12.37 -14.94
N ASP A 145 -19.85 -11.88 -15.54
CA ASP A 145 -20.34 -10.49 -15.57
C ASP A 145 -20.27 -9.75 -14.22
N PHE A 146 -20.51 -10.43 -13.10
CA PHE A 146 -20.56 -9.80 -11.78
C PHE A 146 -19.28 -9.87 -10.96
N THR A 147 -18.32 -10.75 -11.30
CA THR A 147 -17.19 -10.99 -10.40
C THR A 147 -16.13 -9.90 -10.47
N MET A 148 -16.01 -9.19 -11.59
CA MET A 148 -15.10 -8.05 -11.72
C MET A 148 -15.58 -6.85 -10.90
N LEU A 149 -16.90 -6.61 -10.87
CA LEU A 149 -17.53 -5.63 -9.97
C LEU A 149 -17.30 -6.01 -8.50
N TYR A 150 -17.46 -7.29 -8.17
CA TYR A 150 -17.20 -7.78 -6.80
C TYR A 150 -15.73 -7.57 -6.39
N LEU A 151 -14.78 -7.88 -7.27
CA LEU A 151 -13.35 -7.63 -7.02
C LEU A 151 -13.06 -6.15 -6.78
N PHE A 152 -13.63 -5.25 -7.59
CA PHE A 152 -13.51 -3.82 -7.40
C PHE A 152 -14.05 -3.37 -6.03
N LEU A 153 -15.24 -3.84 -5.64
CA LEU A 153 -15.83 -3.54 -4.33
C LEU A 153 -15.00 -4.07 -3.17
N VAL A 154 -14.43 -5.28 -3.29
CA VAL A 154 -13.53 -5.87 -2.29
C VAL A 154 -12.27 -5.03 -2.15
N LEU A 155 -11.63 -4.61 -3.25
CA LEU A 155 -10.43 -3.78 -3.20
C LEU A 155 -10.70 -2.41 -2.55
N ILE A 156 -11.86 -1.79 -2.85
CA ILE A 156 -12.31 -0.56 -2.16
C ILE A 156 -12.45 -0.81 -0.66
N ALA A 157 -13.14 -1.88 -0.25
CA ALA A 157 -13.36 -2.19 1.16
C ALA A 157 -12.02 -2.42 1.89
N LEU A 158 -11.08 -3.13 1.27
CA LEU A 158 -9.74 -3.37 1.81
C LEU A 158 -8.93 -2.06 1.92
N PHE A 159 -9.03 -1.17 0.94
CA PHE A 159 -8.37 0.13 0.97
C PHE A 159 -8.82 0.96 2.19
N PHE A 160 -10.14 1.06 2.41
CA PHE A 160 -10.69 1.73 3.58
C PHE A 160 -10.33 1.03 4.89
N LEU A 161 -10.34 -0.31 4.90
CA LEU A 161 -9.94 -1.10 6.06
C LEU A 161 -8.49 -0.78 6.47
N SER A 162 -7.58 -0.73 5.50
CA SER A 162 -6.18 -0.34 5.71
C SER A 162 -6.06 1.06 6.33
N ASP A 163 -6.81 2.06 5.83
CA ASP A 163 -6.80 3.41 6.39
C ASP A 163 -7.31 3.46 7.84
N ILE A 164 -8.39 2.74 8.15
CA ILE A 164 -8.93 2.64 9.51
C ILE A 164 -7.88 2.02 10.45
N PHE A 165 -7.25 0.92 10.04
CA PHE A 165 -6.20 0.26 10.83
C PHE A 165 -5.00 1.19 11.04
N PHE A 166 -4.57 1.87 9.99
CA PHE A 166 -3.48 2.83 10.04
C PHE A 166 -3.73 3.95 11.06
N ARG A 167 -4.90 4.60 11.00
CA ARG A 167 -5.27 5.67 11.94
C ARG A 167 -5.39 5.18 13.38
N LYS A 168 -5.96 3.98 13.59
CA LYS A 168 -6.01 3.36 14.92
C LYS A 168 -4.62 3.09 15.48
N THR A 169 -3.70 2.61 14.64
CA THR A 169 -2.31 2.38 15.05
C THR A 169 -1.60 3.70 15.36
N PHE A 170 -1.81 4.74 14.54
CA PHE A 170 -1.27 6.08 14.81
C PHE A 170 -1.69 6.59 16.18
N HIS A 171 -3.00 6.57 16.47
CA HIS A 171 -3.55 7.03 17.74
C HIS A 171 -2.95 6.29 18.93
N LEU A 172 -2.70 4.98 18.77
CA LEU A 172 -2.10 4.15 19.80
C LEU A 172 -0.60 4.44 20.01
N ILE A 173 0.14 4.72 18.94
CA ILE A 173 1.58 5.01 19.00
C ILE A 173 1.86 6.41 19.56
N TYR A 174 1.04 7.38 19.17
CA TYR A 174 1.28 8.81 19.36
C TYR A 174 0.32 9.47 20.38
N GLY A 175 -0.67 8.74 20.88
CA GLY A 175 -1.64 9.24 21.86
C GLY A 175 -2.64 10.28 21.33
N LYS A 176 -2.56 10.66 20.05
CA LYS A 176 -3.43 11.65 19.41
C LYS A 176 -3.97 11.14 18.07
N PRO A 177 -5.26 11.35 17.76
CA PRO A 177 -5.81 10.94 16.48
C PRO A 177 -5.34 11.86 15.34
N ILE A 178 -5.15 11.31 14.14
CA ILE A 178 -4.87 12.11 12.94
C ILE A 178 -6.10 13.00 12.65
N PRO A 179 -5.93 14.32 12.49
CA PRO A 179 -7.04 15.22 12.17
C PRO A 179 -7.68 14.82 10.84
N ARG A 180 -9.02 14.79 10.78
CA ARG A 180 -9.78 14.33 9.61
C ARG A 180 -10.03 15.40 8.56
N ASN A 181 -10.13 16.67 8.98
CA ASN A 181 -10.51 17.81 8.12
C ASN A 181 -9.51 18.96 8.23
N ALA A 182 -8.23 18.64 8.45
CA ALA A 182 -7.18 19.65 8.57
C ALA A 182 -6.62 20.03 7.20
N ASN A 183 -6.24 21.30 7.04
CA ASN A 183 -5.53 21.75 5.85
C ASN A 183 -4.12 21.13 5.80
N ALA A 184 -3.48 21.06 4.62
CA ALA A 184 -2.13 20.54 4.45
C ALA A 184 -1.11 21.18 5.41
N LYS A 185 -1.24 22.48 5.69
CA LYS A 185 -0.43 23.20 6.68
C LYS A 185 -0.63 22.65 8.11
N GLU A 186 -1.87 22.47 8.52
CA GLU A 186 -2.22 21.95 9.85
C GLU A 186 -1.82 20.48 10.00
N VAL A 187 -2.02 19.66 8.97
CA VAL A 187 -1.54 18.27 8.96
C VAL A 187 -0.01 18.24 9.07
N ARG A 188 0.70 19.12 8.36
CA ARG A 188 2.15 19.25 8.47
C ARG A 188 2.58 19.63 9.88
N GLU A 189 2.00 20.68 10.45
CA GLU A 189 2.31 21.14 11.82
C GLU A 189 2.02 20.04 12.85
N PHE A 190 0.90 19.33 12.70
CA PHE A 190 0.56 18.20 13.53
C PHE A 190 1.58 17.06 13.42
N MET A 191 1.91 16.62 12.20
CA MET A 191 2.88 15.54 12.00
C MET A 191 4.27 15.94 12.53
N MET A 192 4.71 17.17 12.27
CA MET A 192 5.96 17.71 12.80
C MET A 192 5.96 17.77 14.33
N SER A 193 4.81 18.03 14.97
CA SER A 193 4.72 18.02 16.44
C SER A 193 4.90 16.63 17.06
N MET A 194 4.78 15.56 16.27
CA MET A 194 4.98 14.18 16.72
C MET A 194 6.42 13.68 16.51
N MET A 195 7.23 14.43 15.79
CA MET A 195 8.61 14.11 15.45
C MET A 195 9.58 14.85 16.39
N ASP A 196 10.71 14.23 16.70
CA ASP A 196 11.78 14.94 17.39
C ASP A 196 12.58 15.85 16.44
N GLU A 197 13.52 16.63 16.98
CA GLU A 197 14.24 17.62 16.19
C GLU A 197 15.18 16.99 15.15
N ALA A 198 15.78 15.84 15.45
CA ALA A 198 16.64 15.12 14.53
C ALA A 198 15.83 14.51 13.37
N GLU A 199 14.68 13.91 13.67
CA GLU A 199 13.76 13.34 12.67
C GLU A 199 13.22 14.44 11.75
N LYS A 200 12.88 15.61 12.30
CA LYS A 200 12.47 16.79 11.51
C LYS A 200 13.59 17.24 10.58
N GLN A 201 14.82 17.40 11.08
CA GLN A 201 15.94 17.87 10.28
C GLN A 201 16.23 16.92 9.11
N ILE A 202 16.27 15.61 9.36
CA ILE A 202 16.44 14.60 8.31
C ILE A 202 15.27 14.65 7.32
N SER A 203 14.04 14.76 7.80
CA SER A 203 12.85 14.87 6.94
C SER A 203 12.91 16.12 6.06
N TYR A 204 13.33 17.27 6.57
CA TYR A 204 13.49 18.48 5.78
C TYR A 204 14.59 18.35 4.73
N GLU A 205 15.75 17.81 5.11
CA GLU A 205 16.89 17.61 4.19
C GLU A 205 16.50 16.69 3.04
N GLU A 206 15.99 15.49 3.34
CA GLU A 206 15.63 14.50 2.32
C GLU A 206 14.45 14.97 1.47
N ASN A 207 13.42 15.60 2.06
CA ASN A 207 12.29 16.13 1.28
C ASN A 207 12.71 17.29 0.37
N TYR A 208 13.62 18.16 0.82
CA TYR A 208 14.16 19.21 -0.02
C TYR A 208 14.97 18.65 -1.19
N GLU A 209 15.83 17.65 -0.94
CA GLU A 209 16.58 16.96 -1.98
C GLU A 209 15.66 16.30 -3.02
N ILE A 210 14.58 15.63 -2.57
CA ILE A 210 13.56 15.06 -3.45
C ILE A 210 12.97 16.14 -4.35
N ILE A 211 12.56 17.29 -3.80
CA ILE A 211 11.94 18.38 -4.56
C ILE A 211 12.90 18.88 -5.66
N ILE A 212 14.17 19.12 -5.31
CA ILE A 212 15.18 19.60 -6.26
C ILE A 212 15.42 18.56 -7.37
N LYS A 213 15.57 17.28 -7.01
CA LYS A 213 15.80 16.20 -8.00
C LYS A 213 14.59 15.99 -8.90
N LEU A 214 13.39 16.01 -8.31
CA LEU A 214 12.14 15.83 -9.03
C LEU A 214 11.91 16.96 -10.03
N SER A 215 12.06 18.21 -9.60
CA SER A 215 11.83 19.41 -10.44
C SER A 215 12.86 19.55 -11.55
N ASN A 216 14.15 19.40 -11.24
CA ASN A 216 15.22 19.79 -12.18
C ASN A 216 15.70 18.65 -13.07
N TYR A 217 15.46 17.39 -12.68
CA TYR A 217 15.97 16.23 -13.42
C TYR A 217 14.87 15.26 -13.81
N ILE A 218 14.12 14.73 -12.84
CA ILE A 218 13.19 13.62 -13.10
C ILE A 218 12.05 14.09 -14.01
N LEU A 219 11.34 15.16 -13.66
CA LEU A 219 10.21 15.65 -14.46
C LEU A 219 10.63 16.05 -15.89
N PRO A 220 11.69 16.87 -16.10
CA PRO A 220 12.13 17.21 -17.46
C PRO A 220 12.52 15.98 -18.30
N ILE A 221 13.29 15.04 -17.74
CA ILE A 221 13.71 13.83 -18.44
C ILE A 221 12.50 12.95 -18.77
N SER A 222 11.58 12.79 -17.81
CA SER A 222 10.33 12.05 -18.00
C SER A 222 9.47 12.62 -19.13
N LEU A 223 9.33 13.94 -19.21
CA LEU A 223 8.57 14.61 -20.27
C LEU A 223 9.19 14.38 -21.66
N ILE A 224 10.51 14.55 -21.78
CA ILE A 224 11.23 14.29 -23.03
C ILE A 224 11.09 12.81 -23.44
N ALA A 225 11.19 11.88 -22.49
CA ALA A 225 11.03 10.46 -22.75
C ALA A 225 9.63 10.12 -23.25
N ILE A 226 8.57 10.65 -22.62
CA ILE A 226 7.19 10.46 -23.08
C ILE A 226 7.02 11.03 -24.49
N PHE A 227 7.55 12.22 -24.75
CA PHE A 227 7.42 12.88 -26.05
C PHE A 227 8.11 12.08 -27.18
N LEU A 228 9.35 11.64 -26.97
CA LEU A 228 10.12 10.90 -27.98
C LEU A 228 9.47 9.55 -28.30
N VAL A 229 9.08 8.79 -27.27
CA VAL A 229 8.41 7.49 -27.46
C VAL A 229 7.02 7.69 -28.06
N GLY A 230 6.30 8.75 -27.66
CA GLY A 230 5.01 9.13 -28.23
C GLY A 230 5.06 9.38 -29.73
N ILE A 231 6.10 10.06 -30.23
CA ILE A 231 6.33 10.25 -31.67
C ILE A 231 6.72 8.95 -32.35
N ALA A 232 7.64 8.19 -31.76
CA ALA A 232 8.22 7.00 -32.40
C ALA A 232 7.23 5.83 -32.54
N PHE A 233 6.33 5.66 -31.57
CA PHE A 233 5.46 4.49 -31.49
C PHE A 233 3.97 4.83 -31.60
N HIS A 234 3.61 6.11 -31.79
CA HIS A 234 2.23 6.60 -31.76
C HIS A 234 1.46 6.06 -30.53
N THR A 235 2.17 5.94 -29.40
CA THR A 235 1.73 5.13 -28.25
C THR A 235 0.73 5.82 -27.32
N ASP A 236 -0.16 4.98 -26.79
CA ASP A 236 -1.26 5.25 -25.88
C ASP A 236 -0.86 5.64 -24.44
N ILE A 237 -1.90 6.06 -23.68
CA ILE A 237 -1.96 6.39 -22.25
C ILE A 237 -1.12 5.51 -21.30
N LEU A 238 -0.83 4.26 -21.69
CA LEU A 238 0.02 3.31 -20.94
C LEU A 238 1.40 3.87 -20.62
N LEU A 239 2.04 4.54 -21.58
CA LEU A 239 3.37 5.09 -21.37
C LEU A 239 3.37 6.19 -20.29
N ALA A 240 2.36 7.06 -20.33
CA ALA A 240 2.18 8.10 -19.32
C ALA A 240 1.96 7.49 -17.93
N LEU A 241 1.17 6.41 -17.83
CA LEU A 241 0.94 5.69 -16.58
C LEU A 241 2.23 5.08 -16.02
N VAL A 242 3.08 4.48 -16.86
CA VAL A 242 4.38 3.93 -16.43
C VAL A 242 5.26 5.04 -15.84
N VAL A 243 5.38 6.17 -16.54
CA VAL A 243 6.23 7.27 -16.09
C VAL A 243 5.71 7.89 -14.78
N VAL A 244 4.41 8.13 -14.67
CA VAL A 244 3.79 8.60 -13.41
C VAL A 244 4.01 7.59 -12.27
N SER A 245 3.89 6.29 -12.56
CA SER A 245 4.15 5.22 -11.58
C SER A 245 5.59 5.23 -11.08
N LEU A 246 6.57 5.40 -11.97
CA LEU A 246 7.99 5.46 -11.62
C LEU A 246 8.31 6.69 -10.77
N ILE A 247 7.75 7.85 -11.10
CA ILE A 247 7.88 9.06 -10.30
C ILE A 247 7.31 8.84 -8.90
N TYR A 248 6.13 8.22 -8.80
CA TYR A 248 5.50 7.93 -7.53
C TYR A 248 6.34 6.97 -6.67
N LEU A 249 6.86 5.88 -7.25
CA LEU A 249 7.76 4.96 -6.57
C LEU A 249 9.05 5.65 -6.11
N TYR A 250 9.61 6.56 -6.91
CA TYR A 250 10.79 7.33 -6.52
C TYR A 250 10.56 8.15 -5.23
N ILE A 251 9.40 8.80 -5.11
CA ILE A 251 9.04 9.56 -3.90
C ILE A 251 8.95 8.60 -2.70
N LEU A 252 8.31 7.44 -2.86
CA LEU A 252 8.18 6.45 -1.78
C LEU A 252 9.52 5.83 -1.34
N VAL A 253 10.40 5.52 -2.29
CA VAL A 253 11.77 5.04 -1.99
C VAL A 253 12.56 6.09 -1.22
N SER A 254 12.33 7.36 -1.51
CA SER A 254 12.99 8.45 -0.80
C SER A 254 12.43 8.63 0.62
N GLN A 255 11.13 8.41 0.84
CA GLN A 255 10.56 8.31 2.19
C GLN A 255 11.17 7.16 3.01
N TYR A 256 11.48 6.03 2.37
CA TYR A 256 12.21 4.94 3.02
C TYR A 256 13.61 5.34 3.50
N LYS A 257 14.31 6.23 2.78
CA LYS A 257 15.62 6.74 3.23
C LYS A 257 15.52 7.49 4.55
N ILE A 258 14.47 8.29 4.74
CA ILE A 258 14.22 9.01 6.01
C ILE A 258 14.10 8.00 7.16
N THR A 259 13.22 7.00 7.01
CA THR A 259 13.03 5.96 8.03
C THR A 259 14.32 5.17 8.27
N LYS A 260 15.06 4.82 7.22
CA LYS A 260 16.33 4.08 7.36
C LYS A 260 17.42 4.88 8.06
N ARG A 261 17.53 6.18 7.77
CA ARG A 261 18.60 7.06 8.28
C ARG A 261 18.38 7.42 9.74
N TYR A 262 17.14 7.66 10.14
CA TYR A 262 16.80 8.03 11.52
C TYR A 262 16.73 6.83 12.46
N TYR A 263 16.05 5.74 12.08
CA TYR A 263 15.89 4.54 12.93
C TYR A 263 17.06 3.54 12.78
N LYS A 264 18.28 4.05 12.62
CA LYS A 264 19.50 3.27 12.48
C LYS A 264 20.04 2.93 13.88
N GLU A 265 19.57 1.82 14.42
CA GLU A 265 20.33 1.00 15.36
C GLU A 265 21.05 -0.09 14.56
#